data_AF-A0A2K2DM06-F1
#
_entry.id   AF-A0A2K2DM06-F1
#
_cell.length_a   1.000
_cell.length_b   1.000
_cell.length_c   1.000
_cell.angle_alpha   90.00
_cell.angle_beta   90.00
_cell.angle_gamma   90.00
#
_symmetry.space_group_name_H-M   'P 1'
#
loop_
_entity.id
_entity.type
_entity.pdbx_description
1 polymer ?
#
loop_
_entity_poly.entity_id
_entity_poly.type
_entity_poly.pdbx_seq_one_letter_code
_entity_poly.pdbx_strand_id
1 'polypeptide(L)'
;MTHLLMDCAFTKSVLHEEMSRAGALCCLPLPSEDLVERLSAGARWLQGKVKAVRSLINLSLWRIWKLRNACIFKGANPTVAWLVEDILAEVDLWRGAGARGLSQLGSHLDQKLRRK
;
A
#
# COMPACT_ATOMS: atom_id res chain seq x y z
N MET A 1 -8.55 18.17 -3.50
CA MET A 1 -7.19 18.68 -3.19
C MET A 1 -6.20 17.74 -3.85
N THR A 2 -5.29 18.24 -4.67
CA THR A 2 -4.23 17.43 -5.31
C THR A 2 -3.28 16.93 -4.24
N HIS A 3 -3.34 15.64 -3.93
CA HIS A 3 -2.41 15.03 -2.99
C HIS A 3 -1.02 14.99 -3.64
N LEU A 4 -0.10 15.83 -3.18
CA LEU A 4 1.29 15.96 -3.67
C LEU A 4 2.00 14.62 -3.92
N LEU A 5 1.64 13.58 -3.17
CA LEU A 5 2.20 12.23 -3.32
C LEU A 5 1.55 11.43 -4.46
N MET A 6 0.25 11.62 -4.73
CA MET A 6 -0.52 10.86 -5.71
C MET A 6 -0.23 11.25 -7.15
N ASP A 7 0.28 12.45 -7.41
CA ASP A 7 0.67 12.89 -8.76
C ASP A 7 2.03 12.33 -9.21
N CYS A 8 2.82 11.82 -8.27
CA CYS A 8 4.13 11.23 -8.55
C CYS A 8 4.00 9.85 -9.24
N ALA A 9 4.65 9.68 -10.39
CA ALA A 9 4.67 8.40 -11.12
C ALA A 9 5.23 7.24 -10.27
N PHE A 10 6.21 7.51 -9.41
CA PHE A 10 6.76 6.52 -8.47
C PHE A 10 5.69 6.04 -7.50
N THR A 11 4.98 6.95 -6.83
CA THR A 11 3.89 6.62 -5.90
C THR A 11 2.79 5.83 -6.58
N LYS A 12 2.36 6.25 -7.79
CA LYS A 12 1.33 5.52 -8.56
C LYS A 12 1.76 4.09 -8.85
N SER A 13 3.01 3.89 -9.23
CA SER A 13 3.57 2.56 -9.52
C SER A 13 3.61 1.67 -8.28
N VAL A 14 4.06 2.22 -7.15
CA VAL A 14 4.11 1.50 -5.86
C VAL A 14 2.71 1.09 -5.42
N LEU A 15 1.76 2.03 -5.40
CA LEU A 15 0.39 1.74 -4.97
C LEU A 15 -0.31 0.77 -5.91
N HIS A 16 -0.06 0.85 -7.22
CA HIS A 16 -0.62 -0.10 -8.18
C HIS A 16 -0.08 -1.53 -7.93
N GLU A 17 1.24 -1.69 -7.79
CA GLU A 17 1.86 -2.99 -7.53
C GLU A 17 1.38 -3.60 -6.21
N GLU A 18 1.39 -2.81 -5.13
CA GLU A 18 0.87 -3.18 -3.81
C GLU A 18 -0.59 -3.64 -3.86
N MET A 19 -1.45 -2.82 -4.46
CA MET A 19 -2.89 -3.09 -4.52
C MET A 19 -3.22 -4.28 -5.43
N SER A 20 -2.41 -4.51 -6.47
CA SER A 20 -2.51 -5.71 -7.31
C SER A 20 -2.25 -6.96 -6.50
N ARG A 21 -1.16 -6.98 -5.71
CA ARG A 21 -0.82 -8.11 -4.83
C ARG A 21 -1.85 -8.32 -3.71
N ALA A 22 -2.44 -7.24 -3.21
CA ALA A 22 -3.49 -7.30 -2.19
C ALA A 22 -4.88 -7.69 -2.73
N GLY A 23 -5.07 -7.73 -4.05
CA GLY A 23 -6.38 -7.98 -4.67
C GLY A 23 -7.37 -6.82 -4.50
N ALA A 24 -6.86 -5.58 -4.38
CA ALA A 24 -7.62 -4.38 -4.02
C ALA A 24 -7.51 -3.24 -5.05
N LEU A 25 -7.13 -3.54 -6.30
CA LEU A 25 -6.97 -2.54 -7.39
C LEU A 25 -8.20 -1.66 -7.62
N CYS A 26 -9.41 -2.19 -7.39
CA CYS A 26 -10.66 -1.44 -7.51
C CYS A 26 -10.76 -0.22 -6.57
N CYS A 27 -9.86 -0.11 -5.60
CA CYS A 27 -9.85 0.93 -4.58
C CYS A 27 -8.74 1.97 -4.74
N LEU A 28 -7.83 1.81 -5.71
CA LEU A 28 -6.75 2.76 -5.97
C LEU A 28 -7.31 4.06 -6.56
N PRO A 29 -7.08 5.28 -6.05
CA PRO A 29 -7.63 6.53 -6.62
C PRO A 29 -7.24 6.77 -8.08
N LEU A 30 -8.15 7.35 -8.89
CA LEU A 30 -7.76 8.06 -10.11
C LEU A 30 -7.16 9.42 -9.71
N PRO A 31 -6.37 10.05 -10.60
CA PRO A 31 -5.76 11.35 -10.34
C PRO A 31 -6.72 12.47 -9.93
N SER A 32 -8.01 12.36 -10.27
CA SER A 32 -9.04 13.37 -9.98
C SER A 32 -9.97 13.03 -8.81
N GLU A 33 -9.84 11.84 -8.20
CA GLU A 33 -10.79 11.37 -7.20
C GLU A 33 -10.21 11.38 -5.78
N ASP A 34 -11.06 11.68 -4.81
CA ASP A 34 -10.71 11.57 -3.40
C ASP A 34 -10.55 10.10 -2.98
N LEU A 35 -9.47 9.81 -2.27
CA LEU A 35 -9.12 8.46 -1.80
C LEU A 35 -10.21 7.89 -0.88
N VAL A 36 -10.78 8.71 0.00
CA VAL A 36 -11.78 8.28 0.99
C VAL A 36 -13.10 7.98 0.30
N GLU A 37 -13.51 8.81 -0.66
CA GLU A 37 -14.70 8.60 -1.49
C GLU A 37 -14.58 7.30 -2.30
N ARG A 38 -13.47 7.08 -3.01
CA ARG A 38 -13.27 5.85 -3.79
C ARG A 38 -13.24 4.61 -2.90
N LEU A 39 -12.58 4.66 -1.74
CA LEU A 39 -12.59 3.53 -0.80
C LEU A 39 -13.99 3.21 -0.29
N SER A 40 -14.82 4.23 -0.10
CA SER A 40 -16.21 4.07 0.33
C SER A 40 -17.08 3.50 -0.79
N ALA A 41 -16.86 3.92 -2.04
CA ALA A 41 -17.52 3.35 -3.22
C ALA A 41 -17.07 1.89 -3.49
N GLY A 42 -15.79 1.62 -3.27
CA GLY A 42 -15.11 0.32 -3.36
C GLY A 42 -15.52 -0.67 -2.27
N ALA A 43 -16.11 -0.19 -1.18
CA ALA A 43 -16.47 -1.00 -0.02
C ALA A 43 -17.36 -2.21 -0.35
N ARG A 44 -18.27 -2.03 -1.31
CA ARG A 44 -19.16 -3.09 -1.82
C ARG A 44 -18.39 -4.25 -2.44
N TRP A 45 -17.26 -3.96 -3.08
CA TRP A 45 -16.38 -4.93 -3.75
C TRP A 45 -15.38 -5.55 -2.79
N LEU A 46 -15.07 -4.86 -1.69
CA LEU A 46 -14.11 -5.31 -0.69
C LEU A 46 -14.70 -6.28 0.35
N GLN A 47 -15.99 -6.62 0.30
CA GLN A 47 -16.64 -7.58 1.20
C GLN A 47 -16.27 -7.37 2.70
N GLY A 48 -16.25 -6.12 3.17
CA GLY A 48 -15.91 -5.78 4.56
C GLY A 48 -14.41 -5.53 4.83
N LYS A 49 -13.52 -5.67 3.84
CA LYS A 49 -12.07 -5.44 3.97
C LYS A 49 -11.64 -3.97 3.89
N VAL A 50 -12.58 -3.03 3.86
CA VAL A 50 -12.32 -1.58 3.72
C VAL A 50 -11.33 -1.06 4.76
N LYS A 51 -11.48 -1.52 6.02
CA LYS A 51 -10.59 -1.12 7.10
C LYS A 51 -9.16 -1.60 6.86
N ALA A 52 -8.99 -2.84 6.39
CA ALA A 52 -7.69 -3.40 6.05
C ALA A 52 -7.03 -2.65 4.89
N VAL A 53 -7.78 -2.35 3.82
CA VAL A 53 -7.29 -1.58 2.68
C VAL A 53 -6.90 -0.15 3.08
N ARG A 54 -7.71 0.52 3.93
CA ARG A 54 -7.36 1.82 4.52
C ARG A 54 -6.05 1.77 5.30
N SER A 55 -5.87 0.75 6.13
CA SER A 55 -4.62 0.55 6.88
C SER A 55 -3.43 0.32 5.95
N LEU A 56 -3.58 -0.49 4.90
CA LEU A 56 -2.54 -0.71 3.89
C LEU A 56 -2.15 0.60 3.21
N ILE A 57 -3.11 1.39 2.73
CA ILE A 57 -2.82 2.66 2.07
C ILE A 57 -2.10 3.64 3.01
N ASN A 58 -2.57 3.77 4.25
CA ASN A 58 -1.92 4.64 5.22
C ASN A 58 -0.47 4.22 5.48
N LEU A 59 -0.22 2.91 5.57
CA LEU A 59 1.11 2.36 5.68
C LEU A 59 1.95 2.68 4.43
N SER A 60 1.42 2.46 3.21
CA SER A 60 2.12 2.78 1.97
C SER A 60 2.47 4.26 1.89
N LEU A 61 1.53 5.16 2.20
CA LEU A 61 1.77 6.61 2.23
C LEU A 61 2.86 7.00 3.24
N TRP A 62 2.85 6.38 4.43
CA TRP A 62 3.89 6.57 5.43
C TRP A 62 5.27 6.11 4.93
N ARG A 63 5.35 4.92 4.33
CA ARG A 63 6.60 4.38 3.76
C ARG A 63 7.12 5.27 2.62
N ILE A 64 6.25 5.74 1.73
CA ILE A 64 6.59 6.69 0.66
C ILE A 64 7.14 7.99 1.24
N TRP A 65 6.51 8.54 2.28
CA TRP A 65 6.97 9.76 2.93
C TRP A 65 8.37 9.59 3.54
N LYS A 66 8.62 8.48 4.28
CA LYS A 66 9.94 8.16 4.81
C LYS A 66 10.99 8.02 3.71
N LEU A 67 10.61 7.38 2.60
CA LEU A 67 11.49 7.18 1.46
C LEU A 67 11.89 8.50 0.81
N ARG A 68 10.92 9.37 0.55
CA ARG A 68 11.16 10.72 0.01
C ARG A 68 12.14 11.49 0.88
N ASN A 69 11.98 11.43 2.20
CA ASN A 69 12.92 12.05 3.13
C ASN A 69 14.32 11.42 3.04
N ALA A 70 14.43 10.10 2.92
CA ALA A 70 15.72 9.44 2.74
C ALA A 70 16.41 9.83 1.42
N CYS A 71 15.66 9.99 0.33
CA CYS A 71 16.22 10.47 -0.94
C CYS A 71 16.79 11.90 -0.79
N ILE A 72 16.04 12.79 -0.15
CA ILE A 72 16.42 14.20 0.02
C ILE A 72 17.60 14.36 0.99
N PHE A 73 17.56 13.69 2.15
CA PHE A 73 18.52 13.92 3.22
C PHE A 73 19.71 12.96 3.22
N LYS A 74 19.59 11.80 2.58
CA LYS A 74 20.59 10.72 2.63
C LYS A 74 21.05 10.26 1.24
N GLY A 75 20.57 10.89 0.16
CA GLY A 75 20.93 10.52 -1.21
C GLY A 75 20.50 9.11 -1.61
N ALA A 76 19.47 8.55 -0.96
CA ALA A 76 18.98 7.22 -1.29
C ALA A 76 18.41 7.17 -2.73
N ASN A 77 18.64 6.08 -3.45
CA ASN A 77 18.06 5.82 -4.77
C ASN A 77 17.26 4.49 -4.79
N PRO A 78 16.06 4.50 -4.21
CA PRO A 78 15.22 3.31 -4.06
C PRO A 78 14.46 2.96 -5.34
N THR A 79 14.16 1.67 -5.52
CA THR A 79 13.32 1.18 -6.62
C THR A 79 11.88 0.95 -6.15
N VAL A 80 10.93 0.92 -7.09
CA VAL A 80 9.52 0.58 -6.79
C VAL A 80 9.45 -0.80 -6.13
N ALA A 81 10.15 -1.79 -6.69
CA ALA A 81 10.18 -3.14 -6.14
C ALA A 81 10.70 -3.19 -4.70
N TRP A 82 11.74 -2.42 -4.37
CA TRP A 82 12.26 -2.36 -3.01
C TRP A 82 11.22 -1.82 -2.02
N LEU A 83 10.54 -0.72 -2.37
CA LEU A 83 9.57 -0.10 -1.49
C LEU A 83 8.33 -0.98 -1.30
N VAL A 84 7.89 -1.66 -2.37
CA VAL A 84 6.80 -2.65 -2.31
C VAL A 84 7.17 -3.73 -1.29
N GLU A 85 8.32 -4.37 -1.44
CA GLU A 85 8.76 -5.40 -0.49
C GLU A 85 8.92 -4.89 0.96
N ASP A 86 9.37 -3.65 1.17
CA ASP A 86 9.42 -3.01 2.50
C ASP A 86 8.02 -2.79 3.10
N ILE A 87 7.03 -2.42 2.29
CA ILE A 87 5.64 -2.30 2.72
C ILE A 87 5.09 -3.68 3.09
N LEU A 88 5.33 -4.71 2.26
CA LEU A 88 4.84 -6.07 2.52
C LEU A 88 5.44 -6.66 3.79
N ALA A 89 6.75 -6.49 3.99
CA ALA A 89 7.42 -6.93 5.21
C ALA A 89 6.82 -6.26 6.46
N GLU A 90 6.48 -4.97 6.37
CA GLU A 90 5.80 -4.26 7.47
C GLU A 90 4.37 -4.77 7.70
N VAL A 91 3.63 -5.10 6.65
CA VAL A 91 2.30 -5.73 6.75
C VAL A 91 2.39 -7.04 7.52
N ASP A 92 3.41 -7.86 7.24
CA ASP A 92 3.62 -9.13 7.95
C ASP A 92 3.98 -8.94 9.42
N LEU A 93 4.79 -7.93 9.74
CA LEU A 93 5.04 -7.55 11.12
C LEU A 93 3.76 -7.13 11.84
N TRP A 94 2.90 -6.35 11.19
CA TRP A 94 1.63 -5.91 11.78
C TRP A 94 0.67 -7.10 12.00
N ARG A 95 0.65 -8.06 11.07
CA ARG A 95 -0.09 -9.32 11.23
C ARG A 95 0.40 -10.11 12.44
N GLY A 96 1.72 -10.27 12.57
CA GLY A 96 2.35 -10.90 13.73
C GLY A 96 2.04 -10.19 15.05
N ALA A 97 1.92 -8.87 15.01
CA ALA A 97 1.53 -8.04 16.16
C ALA A 97 0.00 -8.01 16.44
N GLY A 98 -0.81 -8.78 15.70
CA GLY A 98 -2.25 -8.94 15.95
C GLY A 98 -3.18 -8.10 15.08
N ALA A 99 -2.68 -7.43 14.02
CA ALA A 99 -3.50 -6.74 13.03
C ALA A 99 -4.20 -7.72 12.06
N ARG A 100 -5.02 -8.63 12.61
CA ARG A 100 -5.69 -9.75 11.90
C ARG A 100 -6.54 -9.31 10.70
N GLY A 101 -6.99 -8.05 10.65
CA GLY A 101 -7.70 -7.50 9.50
C GLY A 101 -6.86 -7.47 8.22
N LEU A 102 -5.53 -7.32 8.32
CA LEU A 102 -4.62 -7.34 7.17
C LEU A 102 -4.42 -8.74 6.59
N SER A 103 -4.70 -9.80 7.36
CA SER A 103 -4.69 -11.19 6.87
C SER A 103 -5.82 -11.46 5.88
N GLN A 104 -6.81 -10.57 5.78
CA GLN A 104 -7.93 -10.68 4.85
C GLN A 104 -7.57 -10.18 3.43
N LEU A 105 -6.44 -9.49 3.28
CA LEU A 105 -5.87 -9.04 2.01
C LEU A 105 -5.06 -10.19 1.37
N GLY A 106 -5.02 -10.24 0.03
CA GLY A 106 -4.59 -11.39 -0.78
C GLY A 106 -3.41 -12.24 -0.23
N SER A 107 -3.54 -13.56 -0.37
CA SER A 107 -2.59 -14.61 0.06
C SER A 107 -1.23 -14.61 -0.65
N HIS A 108 -1.00 -13.69 -1.59
CA HIS A 108 0.29 -13.57 -2.29
C HIS A 108 1.38 -12.90 -1.43
N LEU A 109 0.98 -12.36 -0.28
CA LEU A 109 1.86 -11.82 0.76
C LEU A 109 2.66 -12.93 1.48
N ASP A 110 2.25 -14.20 1.37
CA ASP A 110 2.86 -15.33 2.10
C ASP A 110 4.00 -16.05 1.34
N GLN A 111 4.31 -15.69 0.09
CA GLN A 111 5.18 -16.53 -0.76
C GLN A 111 6.69 -16.47 -0.46
N LYS A 112 7.19 -15.49 0.31
CA LYS A 112 8.64 -15.40 0.62
C LYS A 112 9.07 -16.00 1.97
N LEU A 113 8.15 -16.29 2.88
CA LEU A 113 8.47 -16.92 4.18
C LEU A 113 8.54 -18.46 4.11
N ARG A 114 8.13 -19.10 3.01
CA ARG A 114 8.22 -20.57 2.81
C ARG A 114 9.45 -21.06 2.04
N ARG A 115 10.39 -20.17 1.68
CA ARG A 115 11.67 -20.54 1.05
C ARG A 115 12.84 -20.13 1.94
N LYS A 116 12.92 -20.72 3.13
CA LYS A 116 14.16 -20.91 3.89
C LYS A 116 14.09 -22.26 4.59
#